data_AF-A0A2X3CHD4-F1
#
_entry.id   AF-A0A2X3CHD4-F1
#
_cell.length_a   1.000
_cell.length_b   1.000
_cell.length_c   1.000
_cell.angle_alpha   90.00
_cell.angle_beta   90.00
_cell.angle_gamma   90.00
#
_symmetry.space_group_name_H-M   'P 1'
#
loop_
_entity.id
_entity.type
_entity.pdbx_description
1 polymer ?
#
loop_
_entity_poly.entity_id
_entity_poly.type
_entity_poly.pdbx_seq_one_letter_code
_entity_poly.pdbx_strand_id
1 'polypeptide(L)'
;MSKKIAVIGECMIELSEKNGAVNRGFGGDTLNTSVYIARQTDASALSVHYVTALGTDAFSQQMLGQLATGKRQHRSYPADGRPPAGTVLH
;
A
#
# COMPACT_ATOMS: atom_id res chain seq x y z
N MET A 1 19.49 6.39 13.19
CA MET A 1 18.21 5.65 13.05
C MET A 1 17.38 6.31 11.97
N SER A 2 16.73 5.53 11.11
CA SER A 2 15.77 6.05 10.11
C SER A 2 14.50 6.51 10.83
N LYS A 3 13.95 7.67 10.45
CA LYS A 3 12.62 8.12 10.94
C LYS A 3 11.55 7.23 10.31
N LYS A 4 10.37 7.16 10.92
CA LYS A 4 9.23 6.40 10.39
C LYS A 4 8.05 7.33 10.16
N ILE A 5 7.32 7.10 9.07
CA ILE A 5 6.02 7.71 8.80
C ILE A 5 5.01 6.61 8.50
N ALA A 6 3.87 6.65 9.19
CA ALA A 6 2.72 5.81 8.90
C ALA A 6 1.68 6.67 8.19
N VAL A 7 1.23 6.23 7.02
CA VAL A 7 0.15 6.84 6.25
C VAL A 7 -1.02 5.89 6.30
N ILE A 8 -2.12 6.32 6.90
CA ILE A 8 -3.29 5.49 7.19
C ILE A 8 -4.43 5.92 6.27
N GLY A 9 -5.02 4.97 5.55
CA GLY A 9 -6.16 5.24 4.68
C GLY A 9 -6.63 4.03 3.89
N GLU A 10 -7.48 4.28 2.92
CA GLU A 10 -8.03 3.26 2.03
C GLU A 10 -7.36 3.31 0.66
N CYS A 11 -7.31 2.16 -0.01
CA CYS A 11 -6.94 2.09 -1.41
C CYS A 11 -8.02 1.32 -2.16
N MET A 12 -8.38 1.83 -3.33
CA MET A 12 -9.44 1.31 -4.16
C MET A 12 -8.87 0.69 -5.43
N ILE A 13 -9.63 -0.22 -6.03
CA ILE A 13 -9.42 -0.64 -7.41
C ILE A 13 -9.80 0.55 -8.29
N GLU A 14 -8.91 0.94 -9.19
CA GLU A 14 -9.16 1.99 -10.18
C GLU A 14 -9.34 1.37 -11.57
N LEU A 15 -10.35 1.85 -12.29
CA LEU A 15 -10.56 1.54 -13.70
C LEU A 15 -10.33 2.81 -14.50
N SER A 16 -9.49 2.73 -15.53
CA SER A 16 -9.25 3.83 -16.46
C SER A 16 -9.44 3.33 -17.89
N GLU A 17 -10.04 4.14 -18.74
CA GLU A 17 -10.26 3.80 -20.14
C GLU A 17 -9.41 4.69 -21.05
N LYS A 18 -8.75 4.08 -22.02
CA LYS A 18 -8.02 4.79 -23.06
C LYS A 18 -8.20 4.06 -24.39
N ASN A 19 -8.72 4.76 -25.40
CA ASN A 19 -8.95 4.22 -26.75
C ASN A 19 -9.78 2.91 -26.74
N GLY A 20 -10.82 2.82 -25.89
CA GLY A 20 -11.65 1.63 -25.75
C GLY A 20 -10.99 0.47 -24.98
N ALA A 21 -9.74 0.62 -24.52
CA ALA A 21 -9.09 -0.34 -23.64
C ALA A 21 -9.29 0.07 -22.17
N VAL A 22 -9.89 -0.83 -21.39
CA VAL A 22 -10.04 -0.67 -19.93
C VAL A 22 -8.80 -1.22 -19.24
N ASN A 23 -8.14 -0.36 -18.48
CA ASN A 23 -7.00 -0.68 -17.63
C ASN A 23 -7.45 -0.71 -16.18
N ARG A 24 -6.97 -1.70 -15.43
CA ARG A 24 -7.21 -1.83 -14.00
C ARG A 24 -5.93 -1.53 -13.24
N GLY A 25 -6.02 -0.66 -12.24
CA GLY A 25 -4.95 -0.32 -11.31
C GLY A 25 -5.47 -0.23 -9.88
N PHE A 26 -4.67 0.37 -9.01
CA PHE A 26 -5.06 0.70 -7.65
C PHE A 26 -4.62 2.12 -7.32
N GLY A 27 -5.45 2.84 -6.59
CA GLY A 27 -5.15 4.21 -6.18
C GLY A 27 -5.98 4.66 -4.98
N GLY A 28 -5.64 5.84 -4.51
CA GLY A 28 -6.16 6.44 -3.28
C GLY A 28 -5.28 7.62 -2.92
N ASP A 29 -5.86 8.66 -2.34
CA ASP A 29 -5.15 9.88 -1.95
C ASP A 29 -3.96 9.57 -1.03
N THR A 30 -4.22 8.82 0.05
CA THR A 30 -3.24 8.42 1.06
C THR A 30 -2.20 7.42 0.50
N LEU A 31 -2.62 6.48 -0.36
CA LEU A 31 -1.70 5.60 -1.07
C LEU A 31 -0.74 6.43 -1.95
N ASN A 32 -1.29 7.31 -2.80
CA ASN A 32 -0.52 8.14 -3.71
C ASN A 32 0.49 8.99 -2.93
N THR A 33 0.06 9.65 -1.86
CA THR A 33 0.96 10.38 -0.95
C THR A 33 2.10 9.50 -0.45
N SER A 34 1.81 8.29 0.04
CA SER A 34 2.84 7.37 0.55
C SER A 34 3.87 6.98 -0.52
N VAL A 35 3.41 6.70 -1.75
CA VAL A 35 4.28 6.36 -2.89
C VAL A 35 5.18 7.53 -3.27
N TYR A 36 4.63 8.74 -3.34
CA TYR A 36 5.42 9.93 -3.69
C TYR A 36 6.44 10.31 -2.61
N ILE A 37 6.11 10.15 -1.31
CA ILE A 37 7.07 10.35 -0.22
C ILE A 37 8.20 9.33 -0.32
N ALA A 38 7.87 8.05 -0.53
CA ALA A 38 8.86 7.01 -0.67
C ALA A 38 9.83 7.35 -1.83
N ARG A 39 9.32 7.66 -3.02
CA ARG A 39 10.16 7.97 -4.19
C ARG A 39 11.14 9.14 -4.00
N GLN A 40 10.82 10.08 -3.10
CA GLN A 40 11.62 11.30 -2.88
C GLN A 40 12.55 11.23 -1.66
N THR A 41 12.51 10.14 -0.89
CA THR A 41 13.27 10.02 0.37
C THR A 41 14.19 8.82 0.35
N ASP A 42 15.36 8.95 0.97
CA ASP A 42 16.25 7.82 1.20
C ASP A 42 15.69 6.92 2.32
N ALA A 43 15.68 5.61 2.11
CA ALA A 43 15.16 4.65 3.09
C ALA A 43 15.93 4.66 4.43
N SER A 44 17.23 4.97 4.39
CA SER A 44 18.07 5.12 5.58
C SER A 44 17.71 6.37 6.40
N ALA A 45 17.09 7.37 5.77
CA ALA A 45 16.62 8.59 6.41
C ALA A 45 15.14 8.51 6.84
N LEU A 46 14.26 7.97 5.98
CA LEU A 46 12.83 7.84 6.23
C LEU A 46 12.26 6.52 5.69
N SER A 47 11.67 5.74 6.59
CA SER A 47 10.87 4.56 6.28
C SER A 47 9.39 4.92 6.17
N VAL A 48 8.80 4.63 5.01
CA VAL A 48 7.38 4.90 4.73
C VAL A 48 6.57 3.61 4.89
N HIS A 49 5.52 3.68 5.69
CA HIS A 49 4.60 2.58 5.94
C HIS A 49 3.19 3.00 5.54
N TYR A 50 2.59 2.29 4.59
CA TYR A 50 1.17 2.41 4.32
C TYR A 50 0.40 1.43 5.18
N VAL A 51 -0.60 1.91 5.91
CA VAL A 51 -1.43 1.15 6.83
C VAL A 51 -2.86 1.18 6.32
N THR A 52 -3.37 0.01 5.96
CA THR A 52 -4.69 -0.14 5.35
C THR A 52 -5.29 -1.50 5.69
N ALA A 53 -6.59 -1.63 5.54
CA ALA A 53 -7.30 -2.90 5.65
C ALA A 53 -7.66 -3.43 4.26
N LEU A 54 -7.33 -4.69 3.98
CA LEU A 54 -7.67 -5.35 2.71
C LEU A 54 -8.47 -6.63 2.96
N GLY A 55 -9.23 -7.04 1.95
CA GLY A 55 -9.89 -8.33 1.94
C GLY A 55 -8.91 -9.49 1.75
N THR A 56 -9.45 -10.70 1.64
CA THR A 56 -8.69 -11.93 1.35
C THR A 56 -8.86 -12.40 -0.09
N ASP A 57 -9.52 -11.61 -0.94
CA ASP A 57 -9.81 -11.93 -2.33
C ASP A 57 -8.61 -11.68 -3.26
N ALA A 58 -8.74 -12.11 -4.52
CA ALA A 58 -7.67 -12.02 -5.50
C ALA A 58 -7.23 -10.58 -5.82
N PHE A 59 -8.14 -9.58 -5.73
CA PHE A 59 -7.77 -8.18 -5.94
C PHE A 59 -6.97 -7.65 -4.77
N SER A 60 -7.34 -8.02 -3.54
CA SER A 60 -6.56 -7.70 -2.34
C SER A 60 -5.13 -8.26 -2.42
N GLN A 61 -4.96 -9.49 -2.92
CA GLN A 61 -3.62 -10.07 -3.16
C GLN A 61 -2.85 -9.35 -4.26
N GLN A 62 -3.51 -8.96 -5.36
CA GLN A 62 -2.90 -8.15 -6.42
C GLN A 62 -2.43 -6.79 -5.90
N MET A 63 -3.23 -6.13 -5.06
CA MET A 63 -2.87 -4.85 -4.44
C MET A 63 -1.62 -5.02 -3.55
N LEU A 64 -1.58 -6.06 -2.72
CA LEU A 64 -0.39 -6.37 -1.91
C LEU A 64 0.86 -6.60 -2.76
N GLY A 65 0.74 -7.31 -3.88
CA GLY A 65 1.83 -7.51 -4.82
C GLY A 65 2.34 -6.19 -5.41
N GLN A 66 1.45 -5.27 -5.77
CA GLN A 66 1.84 -3.95 -6.29
C GLN A 66 2.50 -3.08 -5.22
N LEU A 67 1.98 -3.10 -3.99
CA LEU A 67 2.59 -2.41 -2.86
C LEU A 67 3.99 -2.97 -2.55
N ALA A 68 4.15 -4.31 -2.58
CA ALA A 68 5.43 -4.96 -2.29
C ALA A 68 6.51 -4.71 -3.36
N THR A 69 6.13 -4.63 -4.64
CA THR A 69 7.05 -4.40 -5.76
C THR A 69 7.59 -2.97 -5.80
N GLY A 70 6.86 -2.01 -5.23
CA GLY A 70 7.28 -0.62 -5.05
C GLY A 70 8.27 -0.37 -3.91
N LYS A 71 9.24 -1.26 -3.63
CA LYS A 71 10.33 -1.10 -2.62
C LYS A 71 10.03 -0.10 -1.49
N ARG A 72 9.28 -0.52 -0.45
CA ARG A 72 9.49 -0.22 1.00
C ARG A 72 8.33 -0.78 1.83
N GLN A 73 8.56 -0.96 3.13
CA GLN A 73 7.78 -1.84 4.01
C GLN A 73 6.31 -1.41 4.18
N HIS A 74 5.39 -2.08 3.48
CA HIS A 74 3.94 -1.93 3.65
C HIS A 74 3.41 -2.89 4.72
N ARG A 75 2.44 -2.43 5.52
CA ARG A 75 1.79 -3.25 6.55
C ARG A 75 0.27 -3.19 6.36
N SER A 76 -0.28 -4.26 5.81
CA SER A 76 -1.72 -4.45 5.62
C SER A 76 -2.31 -5.32 6.72
N TYR A 77 -3.55 -5.04 7.07
CA TYR A 77 -4.34 -5.86 7.98
C TYR A 77 -5.54 -6.47 7.23
N PRO A 78 -5.90 -7.73 7.47
CA PRO A 78 -7.18 -8.28 7.07
C PRO A 78 -8.35 -7.42 7.55
N ALA A 79 -9.40 -7.34 6.74
CA ALA A 79 -10.62 -6.58 7.05
C ALA A 79 -11.35 -7.07 8.32
N ASP A 80 -11.07 -8.29 8.79
CA ASP A 80 -11.57 -8.82 10.08
C ASP A 80 -10.81 -8.26 11.30
N GLY A 81 -9.85 -7.36 11.08
CA GLY A 81 -9.05 -6.70 12.10
C GLY A 81 -7.96 -7.56 12.73
N ARG A 82 -7.80 -8.83 12.32
CA ARG A 82 -6.79 -9.73 12.90
C ARG A 82 -5.48 -9.60 12.13
N PRO A 83 -4.33 -9.32 12.78
CA PRO A 83 -3.06 -9.33 12.08
C PRO A 83 -2.80 -10.71 11.43
N PRO A 84 -2.15 -10.75 10.24
CA PRO A 84 -1.64 -12.00 9.70
C PRO A 84 -0.73 -12.68 10.73
N ALA A 85 -0.82 -14.01 10.85
CA ALA A 85 0.00 -14.78 11.78
C ALA A 85 1.49 -14.44 11.57
N GLY A 86 2.17 -13.96 12.62
CA GLY A 86 3.57 -13.53 12.58
C GLY A 86 3.80 -12.01 12.50
N THR A 87 2.75 -11.19 12.54
CA THR A 87 2.90 -9.72 12.53
C THR A 87 3.29 -9.18 13.91
N VAL A 88 4.58 -8.87 14.12
CA VAL A 88 5.05 -8.13 15.30
C VAL A 88 4.77 -6.64 15.12
N LEU A 89 3.92 -6.06 15.98
CA LEU A 89 3.76 -4.60 16.12
C LEU A 89 5.02 -4.03 16.79
N HIS A 90 5.75 -3.18 16.05
CA HIS A 90 6.86 -2.37 16.57
C HIS A 90 6.51 -0.90 16.43
#